data_AF-A0A162SY79-F1
#
_entry.id   AF-A0A162SY79-F1
#
_cell.length_a   1.000
_cell.length_b   1.000
_cell.length_c   1.000
_cell.angle_alpha   90.00
_cell.angle_beta   90.00
_cell.angle_gamma   90.00
#
_symmetry.space_group_name_H-M   'P 1'
#
loop_
_entity.id
_entity.type
_entity.pdbx_description
1 polymer ?
#
loop_
_entity_poly.entity_id
_entity_poly.type
_entity_poly.pdbx_seq_one_letter_code
_entity_poly.pdbx_strand_id
1 'polypeptide(L)'
;MNRKKLMNKILTAVIAGGVLISAGTAAFAASTSSSSTDTNTTRKEARMNKENKSDMMKTELDKLVTAGTITEAQKTAILDKVSQQQSERQAEMDKVKNMTEAERQTYFESRKTTEKTDLLSSLVTNGTLTQAQADTIKSALPQGHDGKGGKRGGGMSSEKMKTQLDTLVTAGTITQNEEDKIISYMTEKQTERQAEMDKVKDMTEADRKAYFESKKTTEKTDMFSELVTAGIITQDKADAIKAAMPAPKAHQAPQTETTNQ
;
A
#
# COMPACT_ATOMS: atom_id res chain seq x y z
N MET A 1 -37.58 -37.94 -15.63
CA MET A 1 -36.66 -37.31 -14.65
C MET A 1 -36.29 -35.93 -15.19
N ASN A 2 -36.65 -34.89 -14.44
CA ASN A 2 -36.97 -33.55 -14.93
C ASN A 2 -35.74 -32.67 -15.20
N ARG A 3 -35.68 -32.02 -16.38
CA ARG A 3 -34.80 -30.88 -16.66
C ARG A 3 -35.53 -29.58 -16.29
N LYS A 4 -35.11 -28.90 -15.23
CA LYS A 4 -35.61 -27.56 -14.89
C LYS A 4 -34.81 -26.50 -15.65
N LYS A 5 -35.49 -25.85 -16.61
CA LYS A 5 -35.12 -24.55 -17.21
C LYS A 5 -35.34 -23.47 -16.16
N LEU A 6 -34.34 -22.62 -15.92
CA LEU A 6 -34.51 -21.36 -15.19
C LEU A 6 -34.30 -20.21 -16.18
N MET A 7 -35.41 -19.56 -16.55
CA MET A 7 -35.44 -18.30 -17.29
C MET A 7 -35.80 -17.21 -16.28
N ASN A 8 -34.85 -16.34 -15.92
CA ASN A 8 -35.14 -15.12 -15.18
C ASN A 8 -35.31 -13.96 -16.16
N LYS A 9 -36.55 -13.46 -16.27
CA LYS A 9 -36.90 -12.19 -16.93
C LYS A 9 -36.72 -11.08 -15.89
N ILE A 10 -36.03 -10.00 -16.24
CA ILE A 10 -36.09 -8.74 -15.48
C ILE A 10 -36.59 -7.65 -16.43
N LEU A 11 -37.65 -7.01 -15.98
CA LEU A 11 -38.46 -5.97 -16.60
C LEU A 11 -38.19 -4.68 -15.81
N THR A 12 -38.30 -3.52 -16.48
CA THR A 12 -38.58 -2.17 -15.94
C THR A 12 -37.48 -1.48 -15.10
N ALA A 13 -37.30 -0.16 -15.09
CA ALA A 13 -37.94 0.98 -15.76
C ALA A 13 -36.95 2.17 -15.73
N VAL A 14 -37.00 3.03 -16.74
CA VAL A 14 -36.23 4.27 -16.85
C VAL A 14 -36.93 5.37 -16.04
N ILE A 15 -36.23 5.96 -15.06
CA ILE A 15 -36.64 7.21 -14.39
C ILE A 15 -35.88 8.33 -15.07
N ALA A 16 -36.57 9.12 -15.89
CA ALA A 16 -36.03 10.34 -16.48
C ALA A 16 -36.05 11.44 -15.41
N GLY A 17 -34.85 11.88 -15.03
CA GLY A 17 -34.61 13.01 -14.14
C GLY A 17 -34.98 14.35 -14.79
N GLY A 18 -35.37 15.29 -13.93
CA GLY A 18 -35.66 16.67 -14.29
C GLY A 18 -34.40 17.48 -14.64
N VAL A 19 -34.63 18.60 -15.34
CA VAL A 19 -33.63 19.64 -15.59
C VAL A 19 -34.17 20.94 -15.02
N LEU A 20 -33.56 21.42 -13.93
CA LEU A 20 -33.67 22.81 -13.48
C LEU A 20 -32.34 23.49 -13.78
N ILE A 21 -32.35 24.39 -14.77
CA ILE A 21 -31.27 25.34 -15.03
C ILE A 21 -31.76 26.69 -14.51
N SER A 22 -31.07 27.25 -13.52
CA SER A 22 -31.18 28.69 -13.24
C SER A 22 -29.78 29.27 -13.08
N ALA A 23 -29.55 30.33 -13.86
CA ALA A 23 -28.28 30.97 -14.13
C ALA A 23 -27.91 32.01 -13.06
N GLY A 24 -26.64 32.36 -13.03
CA GLY A 24 -26.00 33.11 -11.95
C GLY A 24 -26.21 34.62 -11.94
N THR A 25 -25.57 35.25 -10.96
CA THR A 25 -25.14 36.65 -11.00
C THR A 25 -23.76 36.75 -10.37
N ALA A 26 -22.81 37.30 -11.14
CA ALA A 26 -21.47 37.64 -10.69
C ALA A 26 -21.50 38.99 -9.99
N ALA A 27 -20.87 39.09 -8.82
CA ALA A 27 -20.61 40.36 -8.16
C ALA A 27 -19.11 40.71 -8.30
N PHE A 28 -18.87 41.76 -9.07
CA PHE A 28 -17.61 42.48 -9.20
C PHE A 28 -17.34 43.28 -7.91
N ALA A 29 -16.16 43.14 -7.30
CA ALA A 29 -15.67 44.09 -6.31
C ALA A 29 -14.23 44.48 -6.69
N ALA A 30 -14.06 45.76 -6.98
CA ALA A 30 -12.83 46.37 -7.44
C ALA A 30 -12.02 46.98 -6.29
N SER A 31 -10.72 47.08 -6.53
CA SER A 31 -9.74 48.01 -5.95
C SER A 31 -9.44 47.88 -4.46
N THR A 32 -8.20 47.52 -4.14
CA THR A 32 -7.19 48.52 -3.72
C THR A 32 -5.80 47.89 -3.78
N SER A 33 -4.97 48.44 -4.65
CA SER A 33 -3.53 48.23 -4.68
C SER A 33 -2.88 48.91 -3.49
N SER A 34 -2.34 48.14 -2.55
CA SER A 34 -1.35 48.62 -1.59
C SER A 34 -0.08 47.78 -1.75
N SER A 35 0.93 48.39 -2.36
CA SER A 35 2.29 47.89 -2.41
C SER A 35 2.84 47.78 -0.99
N SER A 36 3.40 46.62 -0.65
CA SER A 36 4.31 46.49 0.49
C SER A 36 5.47 45.62 0.06
N THR A 37 6.64 46.25 0.11
CA THR A 37 7.98 45.79 -0.15
C THR A 37 8.35 44.50 0.60
N ASP A 38 9.04 43.64 -0.14
CA ASP A 38 10.16 42.77 0.24
C ASP A 38 10.34 42.39 1.73
N THR A 39 10.16 41.10 2.00
CA THR A 39 11.22 40.34 2.68
C THR A 39 11.36 38.96 2.04
N ASN A 40 12.46 38.80 1.33
CA ASN A 40 13.11 37.54 0.97
C ASN A 40 13.30 36.70 2.24
N THR A 41 12.31 35.86 2.57
CA THR A 41 12.54 34.70 3.43
C THR A 41 12.71 33.53 2.48
N THR A 42 13.96 33.21 2.20
CA THR A 42 14.37 31.92 1.66
C THR A 42 13.76 30.85 2.56
N ARG A 43 12.58 30.34 2.20
CA ARG A 43 12.14 29.03 2.66
C ARG A 43 13.17 28.09 2.06
N LYS A 44 14.24 27.83 2.82
CA LYS A 44 14.94 26.55 2.73
C LYS A 44 13.82 25.54 2.85
N GLU A 45 13.41 25.03 1.69
CA GLU A 45 12.68 23.80 1.60
C GLU A 45 13.50 22.82 2.41
N ALA A 46 13.05 22.55 3.63
CA ALA A 46 13.35 21.29 4.29
C ALA A 46 12.64 20.23 3.44
N ARG A 47 13.23 19.95 2.27
CA ARG A 47 13.16 18.65 1.63
C ARG A 47 13.73 17.72 2.69
N MET A 48 12.85 17.18 3.56
CA MET A 48 13.20 16.04 4.39
C MET A 48 13.75 15.02 3.41
N ASN A 49 15.07 14.86 3.48
CA ASN A 49 15.81 13.91 2.68
C ASN A 49 15.11 12.58 2.90
N LYS A 50 14.45 12.05 1.87
CA LYS A 50 14.03 10.66 1.87
C LYS A 50 15.32 9.88 1.71
N GLU A 51 16.06 9.81 2.82
CA GLU A 51 17.35 9.16 2.91
C GLU A 51 17.17 7.77 2.30
N ASN A 52 17.91 7.48 1.23
CA ASN A 52 17.70 6.21 0.55
C ASN A 52 17.98 5.11 1.57
N LYS A 53 17.21 4.02 1.54
CA LYS A 53 17.41 2.90 2.47
C LYS A 53 18.86 2.38 2.46
N SER A 54 19.54 2.53 1.32
CA SER A 54 20.97 2.28 1.15
C SER A 54 21.85 3.23 1.98
N ASP A 55 21.54 4.53 1.98
CA ASP A 55 22.28 5.57 2.71
C ASP A 55 22.11 5.40 4.23
N MET A 56 20.89 5.05 4.67
CA MET A 56 20.62 4.69 6.07
C MET A 56 21.41 3.46 6.50
N MET A 57 21.41 2.40 5.69
CA MET A 57 22.17 1.18 5.98
C MET A 57 23.67 1.45 6.07
N LYS A 58 24.22 2.24 5.14
CA LYS A 58 25.63 2.64 5.16
C LYS A 58 25.97 3.39 6.44
N THR A 59 25.13 4.35 6.83
CA THR A 59 25.29 5.15 8.06
C THR A 59 25.27 4.30 9.32
N GLU A 60 24.37 3.31 9.42
CA GLU A 60 24.34 2.41 10.57
C GLU A 60 25.58 1.49 10.61
N LEU A 61 26.05 1.01 9.46
CA LEU A 61 27.30 0.23 9.40
C LEU A 61 28.52 1.09 9.77
N ASP A 62 28.58 2.36 9.38
CA ASP A 62 29.63 3.31 9.78
C ASP A 62 29.72 3.46 11.30
N LYS A 63 28.57 3.55 11.98
CA LYS A 63 28.51 3.58 13.45
C LYS A 63 29.07 2.30 14.06
N LEU A 64 28.73 1.13 13.49
CA LEU A 64 29.24 -0.16 13.98
C LEU A 64 30.74 -0.33 13.76
N VAL A 65 31.31 0.24 12.69
CA VAL A 65 32.77 0.28 12.51
C VAL A 65 33.42 1.21 13.54
N THR A 66 32.86 2.40 13.74
CA THR A 66 33.36 3.36 14.74
C THR A 66 33.33 2.77 16.15
N ALA A 67 32.30 1.98 16.48
CA ALA A 67 32.19 1.25 17.74
C ALA A 67 33.12 0.03 17.84
N GLY A 68 33.91 -0.28 16.80
CA GLY A 68 34.80 -1.44 16.74
C GLY A 68 34.08 -2.78 16.71
N THR A 69 32.76 -2.79 16.47
CA THR A 69 31.96 -4.02 16.40
C THR A 69 32.27 -4.80 15.13
N ILE A 70 32.48 -4.09 14.01
CA ILE A 70 32.90 -4.66 12.73
C ILE A 70 34.07 -3.85 12.16
N THR A 71 34.80 -4.43 11.22
CA THR A 71 35.89 -3.73 10.50
C THR A 71 35.38 -3.06 9.21
N GLU A 72 36.15 -2.13 8.65
CA GLU A 72 35.84 -1.54 7.34
C GLU A 72 35.78 -2.59 6.22
N ALA A 73 36.62 -3.62 6.30
CA ALA A 73 36.59 -4.75 5.37
C ALA A 73 35.27 -5.54 5.48
N GLN A 74 34.81 -5.80 6.71
CA GLN A 74 33.53 -6.48 6.96
C GLN A 74 32.33 -5.64 6.47
N LYS A 75 32.34 -4.33 6.73
CA LYS A 75 31.34 -3.40 6.21
C LYS A 75 31.28 -3.42 4.69
N THR A 76 32.44 -3.38 4.03
CA THR A 76 32.53 -3.44 2.56
C THR A 76 31.93 -4.75 2.05
N ALA A 77 32.30 -5.89 2.63
CA ALA A 77 31.74 -7.18 2.26
C ALA A 77 30.21 -7.28 2.44
N ILE A 78 29.66 -6.65 3.49
CA ILE A 78 28.21 -6.56 3.69
C ILE A 78 27.55 -5.76 2.56
N LEU A 79 28.09 -4.57 2.24
CA LEU A 79 27.55 -3.72 1.18
C LEU A 79 27.60 -4.41 -0.18
N ASP A 80 28.73 -5.03 -0.52
CA ASP A 80 28.90 -5.78 -1.77
C ASP A 80 27.88 -6.91 -1.88
N LYS A 81 27.65 -7.65 -0.77
CA LYS A 81 26.67 -8.73 -0.75
C LYS A 81 25.23 -8.24 -0.95
N VAL A 82 24.89 -7.08 -0.38
CA VAL A 82 23.57 -6.45 -0.57
C VAL A 82 23.39 -6.01 -2.02
N SER A 83 24.38 -5.33 -2.60
CA SER A 83 24.36 -4.90 -3.99
C SER A 83 24.29 -6.08 -4.97
N GLN A 84 25.01 -7.16 -4.68
CA GLN A 84 24.92 -8.41 -5.44
C GLN A 84 23.50 -8.97 -5.39
N GLN A 85 22.93 -9.14 -4.19
CA GLN A 85 21.58 -9.70 -4.04
C GLN A 85 20.51 -8.82 -4.71
N GLN A 86 20.67 -7.50 -4.67
CA GLN A 86 19.77 -6.57 -5.37
C GLN A 86 19.86 -6.75 -6.89
N SER A 87 21.07 -6.90 -7.44
CA SER A 87 21.29 -7.15 -8.86
C SER A 87 20.72 -8.50 -9.30
N GLU A 88 20.93 -9.55 -8.52
CA GLU A 88 20.35 -10.88 -8.76
C GLU A 88 18.82 -10.84 -8.74
N ARG A 89 18.23 -10.11 -7.78
CA ARG A 89 16.77 -9.93 -7.70
C ARG A 89 16.23 -9.16 -8.90
N GLN A 90 16.95 -8.13 -9.37
CA GLN A 90 16.56 -7.38 -10.54
C GLN A 90 16.60 -8.26 -11.80
N ALA A 91 17.68 -9.01 -12.00
CA ALA A 91 17.80 -9.96 -13.09
C ALA A 91 16.72 -11.07 -13.04
N GLU A 92 16.41 -11.58 -11.84
CA GLU A 92 15.31 -12.53 -11.62
C GLU A 92 13.96 -11.90 -12.00
N MET A 93 13.71 -10.66 -11.62
CA MET A 93 12.49 -9.93 -12.00
C MET A 93 12.37 -9.76 -13.51
N ASP A 94 13.45 -9.38 -14.19
CA ASP A 94 13.46 -9.21 -15.64
C ASP A 94 13.26 -10.55 -16.36
N LYS A 95 13.88 -11.62 -15.86
CA LYS A 95 13.64 -12.99 -16.33
C LYS A 95 12.18 -13.38 -16.19
N VAL A 96 11.59 -13.20 -15.00
CA VAL A 96 10.19 -13.53 -14.72
C VAL A 96 9.25 -12.70 -15.59
N LYS A 97 9.53 -11.41 -15.82
CA LYS A 97 8.72 -10.54 -16.66
C LYS A 97 8.64 -11.03 -18.11
N ASN A 98 9.74 -11.57 -18.62
CA ASN A 98 9.86 -12.02 -20.00
C ASN A 98 9.43 -13.49 -20.23
N MET A 99 9.18 -14.26 -19.18
CA MET A 99 8.68 -15.64 -19.28
C MET A 99 7.21 -15.71 -19.73
N THR A 100 6.80 -16.83 -20.30
CA THR A 100 5.39 -17.18 -20.47
C THR A 100 4.75 -17.53 -19.12
N GLU A 101 3.42 -17.65 -19.09
CA GLU A 101 2.73 -17.99 -17.85
C GLU A 101 3.03 -19.41 -17.36
N ALA A 102 3.16 -20.37 -18.27
CA ALA A 102 3.56 -21.74 -17.94
C ALA A 102 5.00 -21.79 -17.40
N GLU A 103 5.94 -21.08 -18.01
CA GLU A 103 7.33 -21.01 -17.54
C GLU A 103 7.45 -20.32 -16.18
N ARG A 104 6.70 -19.23 -15.96
CA ARG A 104 6.62 -18.56 -14.65
C ARG A 104 6.13 -19.51 -13.58
N GLN A 105 5.13 -20.34 -13.88
CA GLN A 105 4.58 -21.30 -12.93
C GLN A 105 5.65 -22.31 -12.48
N THR A 106 6.28 -22.99 -13.43
CA THR A 106 7.38 -23.93 -13.15
C THR A 106 8.53 -23.25 -12.40
N TYR A 107 8.86 -22.01 -12.76
CA TYR A 107 9.88 -21.23 -12.09
C TYR A 107 9.57 -21.04 -10.59
N PHE A 108 8.36 -20.57 -10.26
CA PHE A 108 7.99 -20.35 -8.85
C PHE A 108 7.80 -21.65 -8.07
N GLU A 109 7.29 -22.71 -8.68
CA GLU A 109 7.21 -24.04 -8.06
C GLU A 109 8.61 -24.55 -7.66
N SER A 110 9.60 -24.44 -8.56
CA SER A 110 10.99 -24.83 -8.26
C SER A 110 11.64 -23.99 -7.16
N ARG A 111 11.18 -22.74 -6.97
CA ARG A 111 11.71 -21.81 -5.96
C ARG A 111 11.07 -22.01 -4.58
N LYS A 112 9.92 -22.67 -4.46
CA LYS A 112 9.24 -22.90 -3.16
C LYS A 112 10.09 -23.72 -2.18
N THR A 113 10.83 -24.70 -2.70
CA THR A 113 11.67 -25.60 -1.90
C THR A 113 13.10 -25.10 -1.77
N THR A 114 13.45 -23.97 -2.39
CA THR A 114 14.77 -23.36 -2.26
C THR A 114 14.87 -22.66 -0.92
N GLU A 115 15.70 -23.19 -0.02
CA GLU A 115 16.02 -22.56 1.26
C GLU A 115 16.50 -21.13 1.07
N LYS A 116 15.79 -20.18 1.68
CA LYS A 116 16.17 -18.77 1.65
C LYS A 116 17.24 -18.55 2.71
N THR A 117 18.49 -18.52 2.28
CA THR A 117 19.59 -18.17 3.17
C THR A 117 19.56 -16.67 3.46
N ASP A 118 19.53 -16.30 4.74
CA ASP A 118 19.65 -14.91 5.18
C ASP A 118 21.02 -14.34 4.76
N LEU A 119 21.04 -13.07 4.36
CA LEU A 119 22.25 -12.44 3.79
C LEU A 119 23.41 -12.49 4.78
N LEU A 120 23.14 -12.15 6.05
CA LEU A 120 24.14 -12.17 7.11
C LEU A 120 24.58 -13.59 7.45
N SER A 121 23.67 -14.58 7.38
CA SER A 121 24.04 -15.99 7.58
C SER A 121 25.09 -16.46 6.58
N SER A 122 25.00 -16.05 5.31
CA SER A 122 26.03 -16.39 4.32
C SER A 122 27.41 -15.81 4.65
N LEU A 123 27.46 -14.61 5.25
CA LEU A 123 28.68 -13.94 5.69
C LEU A 123 29.22 -14.51 7.00
N VAL A 124 28.39 -15.14 7.82
CA VAL A 124 28.85 -15.91 8.99
C VAL A 124 29.45 -17.23 8.55
N THR A 125 28.77 -17.96 7.66
CA THR A 125 29.23 -19.26 7.17
C THR A 125 30.58 -19.18 6.46
N ASN A 126 30.84 -18.10 5.70
CA ASN A 126 32.11 -17.91 5.01
C ASN A 126 33.21 -17.31 5.93
N GLY A 127 32.93 -17.09 7.22
CA GLY A 127 33.87 -16.56 8.20
C GLY A 127 34.14 -15.06 8.12
N THR A 128 33.40 -14.31 7.27
CA THR A 128 33.55 -12.85 7.19
C THR A 128 33.03 -12.18 8.46
N LEU A 129 31.95 -12.69 9.04
CA LEU A 129 31.35 -12.19 10.28
C LEU A 129 31.30 -13.30 11.33
N THR A 130 31.35 -12.92 12.60
CA THR A 130 30.91 -13.82 13.69
C THR A 130 29.39 -13.74 13.85
N GLN A 131 28.80 -14.76 14.48
CA GLN A 131 27.36 -14.75 14.76
C GLN A 131 26.95 -13.52 15.61
N ALA A 132 27.74 -13.17 16.62
CA ALA A 132 27.49 -12.00 17.46
C ALA A 132 27.53 -10.68 16.67
N GLN A 133 28.44 -10.56 15.69
CA GLN A 133 28.48 -9.40 14.79
C GLN A 133 27.22 -9.35 13.91
N ALA A 134 26.81 -10.48 13.34
CA ALA A 134 25.59 -10.57 12.53
C ALA A 134 24.33 -10.18 13.32
N ASP A 135 24.21 -10.63 14.57
CA ASP A 135 23.07 -10.31 15.43
C ASP A 135 23.04 -8.81 15.80
N THR A 136 24.20 -8.21 16.03
CA THR A 136 24.33 -6.77 16.30
C THR A 136 23.96 -5.94 15.08
N ILE A 137 24.43 -6.32 13.89
CA ILE A 137 24.05 -5.68 12.62
C ILE A 137 22.54 -5.80 12.40
N LYS A 138 21.96 -6.99 12.60
CA LYS A 138 20.52 -7.21 12.45
C LYS A 138 19.71 -6.32 13.39
N SER A 139 20.20 -6.08 14.61
CA SER A 139 19.54 -5.21 15.57
C SER A 139 19.67 -3.72 15.23
N ALA A 140 20.79 -3.31 14.62
CA ALA A 140 21.06 -1.92 14.24
C ALA A 140 20.37 -1.52 12.92
N LEU A 141 20.28 -2.43 11.96
CA LEU A 141 19.65 -2.14 10.67
C LEU A 141 18.13 -2.07 10.80
N PRO A 142 17.47 -1.10 10.15
CA PRO A 142 16.02 -1.03 10.12
C PRO A 142 15.48 -2.28 9.42
N GLN A 143 14.90 -3.18 10.21
CA GLN A 143 14.21 -4.35 9.68
C GLN A 143 13.07 -3.86 8.78
N GLY A 144 13.06 -4.33 7.52
CA GLY A 144 11.83 -4.27 6.74
C GLY A 144 10.71 -4.89 7.56
N HIS A 145 9.48 -4.41 7.38
CA HIS A 145 8.26 -4.89 8.07
C HIS A 145 7.90 -6.36 7.71
N ASP A 146 8.86 -7.27 7.76
CA ASP A 146 8.75 -8.66 7.34
C ASP A 146 9.30 -9.54 8.47
N GLY A 147 8.52 -9.76 9.54
CA GLY A 147 8.98 -10.70 10.57
C GLY A 147 8.09 -10.97 11.78
N LYS A 148 7.18 -10.07 12.16
CA LYS A 148 6.20 -10.35 13.24
C LYS A 148 4.86 -9.70 12.92
N GLY A 149 3.92 -10.46 12.33
CA GLY A 149 2.47 -10.19 12.34
C GLY A 149 1.99 -8.78 11.99
N GLY A 150 2.83 -7.93 11.41
CA GLY A 150 2.60 -6.51 11.24
C GLY A 150 1.81 -6.27 9.97
N LYS A 151 0.48 -6.22 10.12
CA LYS A 151 -0.50 -5.59 9.22
C LYS A 151 0.05 -5.27 7.83
N ARG A 152 0.05 -6.29 6.95
CA ARG A 152 0.16 -6.08 5.49
C ARG A 152 -1.06 -5.30 5.02
N GLY A 153 -0.95 -3.99 5.07
CA GLY A 153 -1.94 -3.06 4.58
C GLY A 153 -1.55 -1.68 5.03
N GLY A 154 -1.15 -0.82 4.10
CA GLY A 154 -1.05 0.63 4.33
C GLY A 154 -2.41 1.29 4.59
N GLY A 155 -3.33 0.57 5.23
CA GLY A 155 -4.64 1.04 5.67
C GLY A 155 -4.60 1.46 7.13
N MET A 156 -5.53 2.33 7.50
CA MET A 156 -5.77 2.74 8.87
C MET A 156 -6.07 1.52 9.76
N SER A 157 -5.52 1.46 10.98
CA SER A 157 -5.88 0.40 11.92
C SER A 157 -7.34 0.52 12.37
N SER A 158 -7.96 -0.58 12.78
CA SER A 158 -9.34 -0.58 13.29
C SER A 158 -9.55 0.47 14.40
N GLU A 159 -8.66 0.53 15.40
CA GLU A 159 -8.76 1.54 16.46
C GLU A 159 -8.66 2.98 15.94
N LYS A 160 -7.76 3.23 14.97
CA LYS A 160 -7.59 4.56 14.39
C LYS A 160 -8.83 4.96 13.57
N MET A 161 -9.43 4.01 12.86
CA MET A 161 -10.64 4.26 12.12
C MET A 161 -11.81 4.54 13.05
N LYS A 162 -11.97 3.73 14.11
CA LYS A 162 -12.99 3.98 15.13
C LYS A 162 -12.86 5.40 15.71
N THR A 163 -11.65 5.79 16.12
CA THR A 163 -11.39 7.13 16.67
C THR A 163 -11.82 8.26 15.72
N GLN A 164 -11.61 8.08 14.41
CA GLN A 164 -12.08 9.05 13.41
C GLN A 164 -13.60 9.07 13.28
N LEU A 165 -14.25 7.90 13.29
CA LEU A 165 -15.71 7.81 13.25
C LEU A 165 -16.34 8.42 14.51
N ASP A 166 -15.80 8.17 15.71
CA ASP A 166 -16.22 8.81 16.97
C ASP A 166 -16.19 10.35 16.87
N THR A 167 -15.16 10.89 16.21
CA THR A 167 -15.04 12.34 15.96
C THR A 167 -16.15 12.84 15.04
N LEU A 168 -16.49 12.07 14.00
CA LEU A 168 -17.57 12.39 13.07
C LEU A 168 -18.96 12.24 13.69
N VAL A 169 -19.14 11.30 14.63
CA VAL A 169 -20.36 11.19 15.46
C VAL A 169 -20.50 12.42 16.34
N THR A 170 -19.42 12.82 17.03
CA THR A 170 -19.41 14.00 17.89
C THR A 170 -19.70 15.29 17.10
N ALA A 171 -19.21 15.38 15.86
CA ALA A 171 -19.50 16.49 14.94
C ALA A 171 -20.93 16.44 14.35
N GLY A 172 -21.68 15.34 14.56
CA GLY A 172 -23.02 15.14 14.00
C GLY A 172 -23.05 14.82 12.52
N THR A 173 -21.90 14.57 11.88
CA THR A 173 -21.78 14.20 10.46
C THR A 173 -22.40 12.83 10.20
N ILE A 174 -22.19 11.89 11.13
CA ILE A 174 -22.80 10.56 11.13
C ILE A 174 -23.46 10.30 12.49
N THR A 175 -24.36 9.34 12.55
CA THR A 175 -24.99 8.89 13.79
C THR A 175 -24.21 7.73 14.41
N GLN A 176 -24.37 7.50 15.72
CA GLN A 176 -23.77 6.34 16.40
C GLN A 176 -24.13 5.02 15.72
N ASN A 177 -25.39 4.87 15.31
CA ASN A 177 -25.87 3.67 14.60
C ASN A 177 -25.23 3.50 13.21
N GLU A 178 -24.86 4.59 12.54
CA GLU A 178 -24.11 4.51 11.28
C GLU A 178 -22.65 4.11 11.54
N GLU A 179 -22.00 4.65 12.58
CA GLU A 179 -20.66 4.20 13.00
C GLU A 179 -20.65 2.69 13.29
N ASP A 180 -21.57 2.20 14.12
CA ASP A 180 -21.62 0.80 14.52
C ASP A 180 -21.78 -0.13 13.30
N LYS A 181 -22.61 0.27 12.33
CA LYS A 181 -22.80 -0.46 11.07
C LYS A 181 -21.57 -0.43 10.18
N ILE A 182 -20.87 0.70 10.10
CA ILE A 182 -19.61 0.83 9.35
C ILE A 182 -18.56 -0.13 9.94
N ILE A 183 -18.39 -0.13 11.26
CA ILE A 183 -17.42 -1.00 11.96
C ILE A 183 -17.76 -2.48 11.75
N SER A 184 -19.05 -2.82 11.86
CA SER A 184 -19.53 -4.20 11.65
C SER A 184 -19.23 -4.66 10.23
N TYR A 185 -19.61 -3.85 9.23
CA TYR A 185 -19.35 -4.13 7.82
C TYR A 185 -17.85 -4.33 7.54
N MET A 186 -16.98 -3.50 8.10
CA MET A 186 -15.54 -3.64 7.94
C MET A 186 -14.97 -4.91 8.56
N THR A 187 -15.47 -5.29 9.73
CA THR A 187 -15.05 -6.49 10.45
C THR A 187 -15.46 -7.74 9.67
N GLU A 188 -16.67 -7.75 9.11
CA GLU A 188 -17.15 -8.80 8.21
C GLU A 188 -16.27 -8.89 6.95
N LYS A 189 -16.00 -7.77 6.27
CA LYS A 189 -15.10 -7.74 5.09
C LYS A 189 -13.68 -8.22 5.38
N GLN A 190 -13.15 -7.91 6.56
CA GLN A 190 -11.85 -8.43 6.98
C GLN A 190 -11.89 -9.95 7.19
N THR A 191 -12.97 -10.46 7.77
CA THR A 191 -13.18 -11.90 7.99
C THR A 191 -13.34 -12.65 6.67
N GLU A 192 -14.13 -12.11 5.73
CA GLU A 192 -14.28 -12.64 4.37
C GLU A 192 -12.93 -12.71 3.66
N ARG A 193 -12.14 -11.63 3.70
CA ARG A 193 -10.82 -11.59 3.08
C ARG A 193 -9.85 -12.58 3.72
N GLN A 194 -9.92 -12.76 5.03
CA GLN A 194 -9.08 -13.75 5.72
C GLN A 194 -9.45 -15.18 5.29
N ALA A 195 -10.74 -15.50 5.27
CA ALA A 195 -11.23 -16.79 4.79
C ALA A 195 -10.90 -17.03 3.31
N GLU A 196 -11.01 -15.99 2.47
CA GLU A 196 -10.58 -16.03 1.08
C GLU A 196 -9.08 -16.32 0.95
N MET A 197 -8.25 -15.66 1.76
CA MET A 197 -6.81 -15.92 1.78
C MET A 197 -6.48 -17.34 2.21
N ASP A 198 -7.17 -17.88 3.21
CA ASP A 198 -6.95 -19.24 3.67
C ASP A 198 -7.39 -20.25 2.60
N LYS A 199 -8.53 -20.02 1.95
CA LYS A 199 -8.95 -20.81 0.78
C LYS A 199 -7.90 -20.78 -0.33
N VAL A 200 -7.38 -19.60 -0.68
CA VAL A 200 -6.38 -19.43 -1.75
C VAL A 200 -5.06 -20.12 -1.44
N LYS A 201 -4.66 -20.21 -0.15
CA LYS A 201 -3.45 -20.93 0.26
C LYS A 201 -3.55 -22.44 -0.01
N ASP A 202 -4.73 -23.00 0.17
CA ASP A 202 -4.99 -24.43 0.05
C ASP A 202 -5.39 -24.86 -1.39
N MET A 203 -5.63 -23.91 -2.28
CA MET A 203 -5.96 -24.18 -3.69
C MET A 203 -4.76 -24.66 -4.50
N THR A 204 -5.01 -25.54 -5.48
CA THR A 204 -4.01 -25.90 -6.48
C THR A 204 -3.64 -24.69 -7.33
N GLU A 205 -2.50 -24.73 -8.00
CA GLU A 205 -2.04 -23.58 -8.79
C GLU A 205 -2.99 -23.23 -9.95
N ALA A 206 -3.52 -24.25 -10.62
CA ALA A 206 -4.51 -24.10 -11.68
C ALA A 206 -5.81 -23.45 -11.15
N ASP A 207 -6.30 -23.94 -10.00
CA ASP A 207 -7.51 -23.40 -9.37
C ASP A 207 -7.30 -21.97 -8.89
N ARG A 208 -6.13 -21.68 -8.32
CA ARG A 208 -5.76 -20.34 -7.85
C ARG A 208 -5.66 -19.35 -9.01
N LYS A 209 -5.08 -19.76 -10.15
CA LYS A 209 -5.02 -18.93 -11.36
C LYS A 209 -6.42 -18.61 -11.87
N ALA A 210 -7.26 -19.64 -12.04
CA ALA A 210 -8.65 -19.47 -12.47
C ALA A 210 -9.44 -18.58 -11.49
N TYR A 211 -9.21 -18.73 -10.19
CA TYR A 211 -9.80 -17.89 -9.15
C TYR A 211 -9.45 -16.41 -9.37
N PHE A 212 -8.17 -16.06 -9.45
CA PHE A 212 -7.78 -14.65 -9.64
C PHE A 212 -8.19 -14.08 -10.99
N GLU A 213 -8.19 -14.89 -12.05
CA GLU A 213 -8.67 -14.47 -13.37
C GLU A 213 -10.16 -14.15 -13.35
N SER A 214 -10.97 -14.98 -12.68
CA SER A 214 -12.40 -14.70 -12.46
C SER A 214 -12.65 -13.44 -11.63
N LYS A 215 -11.73 -13.07 -10.74
CA LYS A 215 -11.83 -11.86 -9.91
C LYS A 215 -11.37 -10.59 -10.62
N LYS A 216 -10.56 -10.67 -11.69
CA LYS A 216 -10.10 -9.49 -12.46
C LYS A 216 -11.24 -8.74 -13.13
N THR A 217 -12.31 -9.45 -13.50
CA THR A 217 -13.48 -8.87 -14.18
C THR A 217 -14.52 -8.32 -13.20
N THR A 218 -14.33 -8.54 -11.89
CA THR A 218 -15.18 -7.94 -10.86
C THR A 218 -14.80 -6.47 -10.72
N GLU A 219 -15.77 -5.57 -10.92
CA GLU A 219 -15.57 -4.14 -10.72
C GLU A 219 -15.07 -3.88 -9.29
N LYS A 220 -13.99 -3.11 -9.17
CA LYS A 220 -13.44 -2.75 -7.87
C LYS A 220 -14.18 -1.53 -7.35
N THR A 221 -15.14 -1.77 -6.47
CA THR A 221 -15.81 -0.72 -5.70
C THR A 221 -14.95 -0.32 -4.51
N ASP A 222 -14.94 0.98 -4.20
CA ASP A 222 -14.38 1.48 -2.95
C ASP A 222 -15.29 1.10 -1.78
N MET A 223 -14.70 0.86 -0.60
CA MET A 223 -15.43 0.48 0.62
C MET A 223 -16.58 1.43 0.92
N PHE A 224 -16.40 2.74 0.75
CA PHE A 224 -17.46 3.70 1.02
C PHE A 224 -18.58 3.66 -0.02
N SER A 225 -18.26 3.42 -1.30
CA SER A 225 -19.28 3.14 -2.32
C SER A 225 -20.12 1.90 -1.98
N GLU A 226 -19.50 0.86 -1.41
CA GLU A 226 -20.24 -0.32 -0.95
C GLU A 226 -21.13 0.01 0.26
N LEU A 227 -20.66 0.82 1.21
CA LEU A 227 -21.47 1.29 2.34
C LEU A 227 -22.67 2.14 1.91
N VAL A 228 -22.50 2.99 0.89
CA VAL A 228 -23.60 3.76 0.26
C VAL A 228 -24.59 2.82 -0.42
N THR A 229 -24.10 1.85 -1.19
CA THR A 229 -24.93 0.86 -1.88
C THR A 229 -25.73 0.00 -0.89
N ALA A 230 -25.13 -0.33 0.26
CA ALA A 230 -25.78 -1.04 1.36
C ALA A 230 -26.79 -0.18 2.13
N GLY A 231 -26.91 1.12 1.81
CA GLY A 231 -27.80 2.06 2.51
C GLY A 231 -27.37 2.33 3.96
N ILE A 232 -26.09 2.08 4.29
CA ILE A 232 -25.54 2.33 5.63
C ILE A 232 -25.30 3.83 5.82
N ILE A 233 -24.85 4.51 4.77
CA ILE A 233 -24.61 5.96 4.75
C ILE A 233 -25.08 6.56 3.42
N THR A 234 -25.25 7.88 3.37
CA THR A 234 -25.46 8.61 2.12
C THR A 234 -24.14 8.91 1.42
N GLN A 235 -24.20 9.28 0.13
CA GLN A 235 -23.02 9.69 -0.63
C GLN A 235 -22.31 10.89 0.03
N ASP A 236 -23.05 11.91 0.46
CA ASP A 236 -22.49 13.08 1.13
C ASP A 236 -21.72 12.71 2.42
N LYS A 237 -22.25 11.74 3.18
CA LYS A 237 -21.58 11.21 4.39
C LYS A 237 -20.34 10.40 4.04
N ALA A 238 -20.40 9.58 2.99
CA ALA A 238 -19.23 8.86 2.49
C ALA A 238 -18.10 9.82 2.10
N ASP A 239 -18.42 10.91 1.41
CA ASP A 239 -17.44 11.90 0.99
C ASP A 239 -16.89 12.70 2.18
N ALA A 240 -17.73 13.05 3.16
CA ALA A 240 -17.29 13.67 4.41
C ALA A 240 -16.35 12.76 5.22
N ILE A 241 -16.64 11.45 5.30
CA ILE A 241 -15.77 10.48 5.97
C ILE A 241 -14.44 10.37 5.23
N LYS A 242 -14.45 10.27 3.89
CA LYS A 242 -13.22 10.24 3.07
C LYS A 242 -12.35 11.48 3.30
N ALA A 243 -12.96 12.66 3.38
CA ALA A 243 -12.25 13.91 3.63
C ALA A 243 -11.61 13.97 5.04
N ALA A 244 -12.21 13.30 6.02
CA ALA A 244 -11.67 13.20 7.38
C ALA A 244 -10.55 12.16 7.53
N MET A 245 -10.45 11.20 6.60
CA MET A 245 -9.39 10.19 6.64
C MET A 245 -8.05 10.76 6.15
N PRO A 246 -6.92 10.37 6.78
CA PRO A 246 -5.61 10.78 6.31
C PRO A 246 -5.37 10.25 4.90
N ALA A 247 -5.14 11.16 3.95
CA ALA A 247 -4.81 10.78 2.58
C ALA A 247 -3.59 9.83 2.57
N PRO A 248 -3.60 8.76 1.76
CA PRO A 248 -2.39 7.99 1.51
C PRO A 248 -1.29 8.96 1.09
N LYS A 249 -0.09 8.86 1.69
CA LYS A 249 1.05 9.69 1.27
C LYS A 249 1.17 9.59 -0.25
N ALA A 250 0.92 10.70 -0.95
CA ALA A 250 0.98 10.74 -2.39
C ALA A 250 2.36 10.22 -2.84
N HIS A 251 2.38 9.14 -3.61
CA HIS A 251 3.56 8.81 -4.38
C HIS A 251 3.56 9.82 -5.53
N GLN A 252 4.39 10.86 -5.41
CA GLN A 252 4.59 11.80 -6.51
C GLN A 252 5.04 10.98 -7.73
N ALA A 253 4.23 10.98 -8.78
CA ALA A 253 4.64 10.45 -10.07
C ALA A 253 5.85 11.29 -10.54
N PRO A 254 6.92 10.66 -11.09
CA PRO A 254 8.01 11.42 -11.68
C PRO A 254 7.44 12.27 -12.81
N GLN A 255 7.59 13.58 -12.70
CA GLN A 255 7.30 14.48 -13.82
C GLN A 255 8.34 14.19 -14.90
N THR A 256 7.87 13.65 -16.02
CA THR A 256 8.67 13.63 -17.24
C THR A 256 8.72 15.05 -17.76
N GLU A 257 9.83 15.74 -17.51
CA GLU A 257 10.17 16.97 -18.22
C GLU A 257 10.42 16.60 -19.69
N THR A 258 9.43 16.89 -20.54
CA THR A 258 9.66 17.00 -21.98
C THR A 258 10.42 18.31 -22.23
N THR A 259 11.74 18.22 -22.32
CA THR A 259 12.58 19.25 -22.91
C THR A 259 12.31 19.31 -24.41
N ASN A 260 11.55 20.30 -24.86
CA ASN A 260 11.58 20.68 -26.28
C ASN A 260 12.69 21.72 -26.47
N GLN A 261 13.60 21.38 -27.37
CA GLN A 261 14.60 22.27 -27.95
C GLN A 261 13.95 23.36 -28.80
#